data_AF-A0A0J6FTC6-F1
#
_entry.id   AF-A0A0J6FTC6-F1
#
_cell.length_a   1.000
_cell.length_b   1.000
_cell.length_c   1.000
_cell.angle_alpha   90.00
_cell.angle_beta   90.00
_cell.angle_gamma   90.00
#
_symmetry.space_group_name_H-M   'P 1'
#
loop_
_entity.id
_entity.type
_entity.pdbx_description
1 polymer ?
#
loop_
_entity_poly.entity_id
_entity_poly.type
_entity_poly.pdbx_seq_one_letter_code
_entity_poly.pdbx_strand_id
1 'polypeptide(L)'
;MSSPFIREEDQNPDYDPRKYYPARVGETISRRYRIISKLGWGANSTVWLAKDTTRWAWQSNRYVTLKITNSGKEEQRSANEEVEISRYISQLRSNHEGRAYVRLVRESFGIQGALGEHLCLVFEPLREPLWLLGKHLGSNGVPPAVLKPFLKLLLQGLDFLHSECHIIHTDLKADNFLLGFEDSGVLESYARQQESKPAAFWDDGGRPVFQSRPDFGHLRKGVGLVQISDFSAAVFGNVPKPHNHDIQPQPFCAPEVLLKATWTYSADIWNLGTVVWP
;
A
#
# COMPACT_ATOMS: atom_id res chain seq x y z
N MET A 1 -19.33 -25.80 8.17
CA MET A 1 -19.19 -25.68 6.71
C MET A 1 -18.35 -24.44 6.45
N SER A 2 -17.11 -24.60 5.98
CA SER A 2 -16.27 -23.47 5.57
C SER A 2 -16.95 -22.78 4.39
N SER A 3 -17.19 -21.47 4.50
CA SER A 3 -17.67 -20.65 3.39
C SER A 3 -16.83 -20.95 2.13
N PRO A 4 -17.46 -21.16 0.96
CA PRO A 4 -16.70 -21.36 -0.27
C PRO A 4 -15.81 -20.14 -0.46
N PHE A 5 -14.51 -20.38 -0.54
CA PHE A 5 -13.51 -19.36 -0.81
C PHE A 5 -13.94 -18.64 -2.10
N ILE A 6 -14.13 -17.32 -2.04
CA ILE A 6 -14.45 -16.45 -3.20
C ILE A 6 -13.18 -15.68 -3.54
N ARG A 7 -12.79 -15.66 -4.83
CA ARG A 7 -11.65 -14.86 -5.29
C ARG A 7 -11.92 -13.39 -5.01
N GLU A 8 -11.02 -12.76 -4.28
CA GLU A 8 -11.16 -11.36 -3.90
C GLU A 8 -11.23 -10.48 -5.18
N GLU A 9 -10.44 -10.85 -6.18
CA GLU A 9 -10.33 -10.19 -7.48
C GLU A 9 -11.63 -10.21 -8.30
N ASP A 10 -12.46 -11.24 -8.15
CA ASP A 10 -13.74 -11.36 -8.87
C ASP A 10 -14.74 -10.26 -8.45
N GLN A 11 -14.45 -9.51 -7.38
CA GLN A 11 -15.23 -8.35 -6.96
C GLN A 11 -14.98 -7.11 -7.83
N ASN A 12 -13.89 -7.08 -8.61
CA ASN A 12 -13.60 -6.00 -9.53
C ASN A 12 -14.08 -6.38 -10.96
N PRO A 13 -15.08 -5.68 -11.53
CA PRO A 13 -15.61 -5.98 -12.85
C PRO A 13 -14.57 -5.82 -13.98
N ASP A 14 -13.54 -4.99 -13.77
CA ASP A 14 -12.46 -4.75 -14.73
C ASP A 14 -11.25 -5.66 -14.51
N TYR A 15 -11.38 -6.69 -13.66
CA TYR A 15 -10.32 -7.64 -13.40
C TYR A 15 -9.97 -8.45 -14.66
N ASP A 16 -8.75 -8.26 -15.16
CA ASP A 16 -8.15 -9.11 -16.17
C ASP A 16 -6.93 -9.84 -15.58
N PRO A 17 -7.02 -11.14 -15.23
CA PRO A 17 -5.91 -11.89 -14.64
C PRO A 17 -4.66 -11.87 -15.51
N ARG A 18 -4.79 -11.62 -16.81
CA ARG A 18 -3.69 -11.58 -17.76
C ARG A 18 -2.76 -10.40 -17.52
N LYS A 19 -3.29 -9.28 -17.04
CA LYS A 19 -2.53 -8.06 -16.72
C LYS A 19 -1.69 -8.17 -15.45
N TYR A 20 -2.07 -9.05 -14.53
CA TYR A 20 -1.39 -9.23 -13.25
C TYR A 20 -0.19 -10.17 -13.38
N TYR A 21 0.88 -9.87 -12.64
CA TYR A 21 2.02 -10.79 -12.53
C TYR A 21 1.59 -12.04 -11.76
N PRO A 22 1.78 -13.26 -12.30
CA PRO A 22 1.36 -14.51 -11.67
C PRO A 22 2.34 -14.95 -10.57
N ALA A 23 2.53 -14.11 -9.55
CA ALA A 23 3.46 -14.35 -8.44
C ALA A 23 3.13 -15.64 -7.67
N ARG A 24 4.19 -16.38 -7.31
CA ARG A 24 4.09 -17.62 -6.54
C ARG A 24 4.72 -17.48 -5.16
N VAL A 25 4.04 -17.97 -4.12
CA VAL A 25 4.69 -18.16 -2.81
C VAL A 25 5.90 -19.08 -2.97
N GLY A 26 7.04 -18.66 -2.41
CA GLY A 26 8.34 -19.33 -2.55
C GLY A 26 9.17 -18.88 -3.76
N GLU A 27 8.59 -18.18 -4.73
CA GLU A 27 9.31 -17.60 -5.86
C GLU A 27 10.32 -16.54 -5.39
N THR A 28 11.50 -16.51 -6.02
CA THR A 28 12.52 -15.49 -5.72
C THR A 28 12.60 -14.46 -6.84
N ILE A 29 12.07 -13.27 -6.56
CA ILE A 29 12.04 -12.13 -7.46
C ILE A 29 13.40 -11.41 -7.43
N SER A 30 13.89 -11.00 -8.61
CA SER A 30 15.17 -10.28 -8.78
C SER A 30 16.35 -10.98 -8.09
N ARG A 31 16.31 -12.33 -8.03
CA ARG A 31 17.31 -13.19 -7.37
C ARG A 31 17.56 -12.88 -5.89
N ARG A 32 16.68 -12.11 -5.24
CA ARG A 32 16.89 -11.59 -3.88
C ARG A 32 15.66 -11.69 -2.99
N TYR A 33 14.47 -11.51 -3.54
CA TYR A 33 13.26 -11.37 -2.75
C TYR A 33 12.39 -12.61 -2.86
N ARG A 34 12.48 -13.48 -1.86
CA ARG A 34 11.65 -14.69 -1.80
C ARG A 34 10.26 -14.34 -1.26
N ILE A 35 9.23 -14.53 -2.09
CA ILE A 35 7.83 -14.27 -1.75
C ILE A 35 7.38 -15.22 -0.64
N ILE A 36 6.75 -14.67 0.40
CA ILE A 36 6.23 -15.42 1.55
C ILE A 36 4.70 -15.51 1.54
N SER A 37 4.03 -14.37 1.36
CA SER A 37 2.58 -14.27 1.50
C SER A 37 2.06 -13.06 0.76
N LYS A 38 0.85 -13.17 0.21
CA LYS A 38 0.14 -12.03 -0.35
C LYS A 38 -0.50 -11.24 0.79
N LEU A 39 -0.30 -9.93 0.80
CA LEU A 39 -0.85 -9.04 1.81
C LEU A 39 -2.12 -8.33 1.32
N GLY A 40 -2.20 -8.07 0.02
CA GLY A 40 -3.36 -7.41 -0.57
C GLY A 40 -3.25 -7.31 -2.08
N TRP A 41 -4.24 -6.66 -2.67
CA TRP A 41 -4.30 -6.36 -4.09
C TRP A 41 -5.15 -5.10 -4.30
N GLY A 42 -4.99 -4.49 -5.46
CA GLY A 42 -5.85 -3.41 -5.95
C GLY A 42 -5.98 -3.52 -7.46
N ALA A 43 -6.76 -2.62 -8.08
CA ALA A 43 -7.07 -2.68 -9.51
C ALA A 43 -5.83 -2.79 -10.43
N ASN A 44 -4.69 -2.24 -9.99
CA ASN A 44 -3.49 -2.10 -10.82
C ASN A 44 -2.26 -2.85 -10.28
N SER A 45 -2.35 -3.56 -9.14
CA SER A 45 -1.18 -4.22 -8.54
C SER A 45 -1.55 -5.29 -7.50
N THR A 46 -0.57 -6.11 -7.15
CA THR A 46 -0.62 -7.01 -5.99
C THR A 46 0.49 -6.68 -5.00
N VAL A 47 0.22 -6.88 -3.71
CA VAL A 47 1.15 -6.56 -2.63
C VAL A 47 1.53 -7.82 -1.87
N TRP A 48 2.83 -8.03 -1.67
CA TRP A 48 3.41 -9.26 -1.14
C TRP A 48 4.40 -8.98 -0.03
N LEU A 49 4.42 -9.82 0.99
CA LEU A 49 5.54 -9.93 1.92
C LEU A 49 6.62 -10.79 1.28
N ALA A 50 7.87 -10.33 1.32
CA ALA A 50 9.02 -11.09 0.87
C ALA A 50 10.18 -11.03 1.87
N LYS A 51 11.02 -12.06 1.83
CA LYS A 51 12.28 -12.15 2.59
C LYS A 51 13.45 -11.80 1.69
N ASP A 52 14.31 -10.92 2.17
CA ASP A 52 15.60 -10.62 1.54
C ASP A 52 16.59 -11.76 1.82
N THR A 53 16.97 -12.50 0.77
CA THR A 53 17.83 -13.68 0.86
C THR A 53 19.32 -13.37 0.86
N THR A 54 19.70 -12.09 0.74
CA THR A 54 21.12 -11.68 0.71
C THR A 54 21.76 -11.58 2.10
N ARG A 55 20.97 -11.72 3.16
CA ARG A 55 21.46 -11.71 4.54
C ARG A 55 22.23 -12.99 4.86
N TRP A 56 23.34 -12.83 5.57
CA TRP A 56 24.12 -13.96 6.08
C TRP A 56 23.36 -14.70 7.19
N ALA A 57 23.63 -15.99 7.38
CA ALA A 57 22.91 -16.84 8.33
C ALA A 57 22.97 -16.38 9.81
N TRP A 58 24.01 -15.63 10.19
CA TRP A 58 24.16 -15.06 11.53
C TRP A 58 23.48 -13.68 11.71
N GLN A 59 22.98 -13.09 10.63
CA GLN A 59 22.24 -11.83 10.70
C GLN A 59 20.74 -12.13 10.87
N SER A 60 20.04 -11.22 11.55
CA SER A 60 18.59 -11.27 11.61
C SER A 60 18.00 -11.22 10.20
N ASN A 61 16.92 -11.96 9.98
CA ASN A 61 16.16 -11.92 8.75
C ASN A 61 15.73 -10.48 8.44
N ARG A 62 15.73 -10.13 7.15
CA ARG A 62 15.19 -8.87 6.65
C ARG A 62 14.00 -9.15 5.76
N TYR A 63 12.92 -8.43 6.00
CA TYR A 63 11.68 -8.54 5.25
C TYR A 63 11.40 -7.23 4.52
N VAL A 64 10.66 -7.32 3.42
CA VAL A 64 10.23 -6.20 2.59
C VAL A 64 8.80 -6.42 2.12
N THR A 65 8.12 -5.35 1.74
CA THR A 65 6.87 -5.45 0.97
C THR A 65 7.18 -5.18 -0.49
N LEU A 66 6.70 -6.06 -1.38
CA LEU A 66 6.76 -5.88 -2.83
C LEU A 66 5.38 -5.49 -3.34
N LYS A 67 5.26 -4.36 -4.04
CA LYS A 67 4.08 -4.02 -4.85
C LYS A 67 4.43 -4.33 -6.30
N ILE A 68 3.81 -5.34 -6.89
CA ILE A 68 4.05 -5.75 -8.27
C ILE A 68 2.88 -5.22 -9.10
N THR A 69 3.17 -4.29 -10.02
CA THR A 69 2.16 -3.63 -10.83
C THR A 69 1.75 -4.47 -12.04
N ASN A 70 0.62 -4.14 -12.62
CA ASN A 70 0.16 -4.75 -13.87
C ASN A 70 1.03 -4.32 -15.05
N SER A 71 1.05 -5.11 -16.13
CA SER A 71 1.93 -4.91 -17.29
C SER A 71 1.41 -3.95 -18.36
N GLY A 72 0.32 -3.22 -18.10
CA GLY A 72 -0.26 -2.29 -19.06
C GLY A 72 0.46 -0.93 -19.10
N LYS A 73 0.31 -0.19 -20.20
CA LYS A 73 1.03 1.08 -20.41
C LYS A 73 0.67 2.15 -19.38
N GLU A 74 -0.61 2.23 -19.03
CA GLU A 74 -1.09 3.19 -18.04
C GLU A 74 -0.59 2.82 -16.64
N GLU A 75 -0.62 1.53 -16.30
CA GLU A 75 -0.14 1.02 -15.01
C GLU A 75 1.38 1.18 -14.89
N GLN A 76 2.15 0.96 -15.97
CA GLN A 76 3.58 1.26 -16.00
C GLN A 76 3.84 2.76 -15.83
N ARG A 77 3.06 3.63 -16.47
CA ARG A 77 3.21 5.08 -16.32
C ARG A 77 2.97 5.51 -14.87
N SER A 78 1.83 5.13 -14.29
CA SER A 78 1.48 5.42 -12.89
C SER A 78 2.53 4.88 -11.91
N ALA A 79 3.05 3.67 -12.14
CA ALA A 79 4.08 3.09 -11.30
C ALA A 79 5.42 3.86 -11.39
N ASN A 80 5.79 4.35 -12.57
CA ASN A 80 6.98 5.20 -12.73
C ASN A 80 6.79 6.57 -12.07
N GLU A 81 5.60 7.17 -12.20
CA GLU A 81 5.24 8.42 -11.51
C GLU A 81 5.34 8.24 -9.97
N GLU A 82 4.86 7.12 -9.42
CA GLU A 82 5.00 6.77 -8.00
C GLU A 82 6.48 6.69 -7.56
N VAL A 83 7.34 6.09 -8.39
CA VAL A 83 8.80 6.03 -8.15
C VAL A 83 9.43 7.41 -8.20
N GLU A 84 9.05 8.26 -9.14
CA GLU A 84 9.55 9.62 -9.29
C GLU A 84 9.17 10.49 -8.10
N ILE A 85 7.91 10.45 -7.69
CA ILE A 85 7.40 11.12 -6.48
C ILE A 85 8.19 10.67 -5.25
N SER A 86 8.36 9.37 -5.08
CA SER A 86 9.09 8.82 -3.94
C SER A 86 10.57 9.25 -3.93
N ARG A 87 11.21 9.26 -5.10
CA ARG A 87 12.60 9.70 -5.27
C ARG A 87 12.74 11.19 -4.97
N TYR A 88 11.81 12.00 -5.45
CA TYR A 88 11.75 13.43 -5.20
C TYR A 88 11.66 13.71 -3.69
N ILE A 89 10.67 13.13 -2.99
CA ILE A 89 10.51 13.30 -1.54
C ILE A 89 11.77 12.83 -0.79
N SER A 90 12.38 11.71 -1.21
CA SER A 90 13.57 11.16 -0.55
C SER A 90 14.78 12.09 -0.62
N GLN A 91 14.90 12.88 -1.70
CA GLN A 91 16.01 13.81 -1.95
C GLN A 91 15.81 15.18 -1.30
N LEU A 92 14.59 15.52 -0.89
CA LEU A 92 14.30 16.75 -0.16
C LEU A 92 15.04 16.78 1.17
N ARG A 93 15.77 17.87 1.41
CA ARG A 93 16.36 18.18 2.71
C ARG A 93 15.33 18.88 3.57
N SER A 94 14.58 18.08 4.31
CA SER A 94 13.53 18.53 5.21
C SER A 94 13.78 18.02 6.63
N ASN A 95 13.52 18.88 7.61
CA ASN A 95 13.47 18.53 9.03
C ASN A 95 12.02 18.35 9.52
N HIS A 96 11.05 18.38 8.62
CA HIS A 96 9.64 18.26 8.95
C HIS A 96 9.34 16.86 9.51
N GLU A 97 8.84 16.79 10.74
CA GLU A 97 8.56 15.52 11.43
C GLU A 97 7.57 14.64 10.66
N GLY A 98 6.63 15.28 9.95
CA GLY A 98 5.64 14.64 9.08
C GLY A 98 6.22 13.68 8.02
N ARG A 99 7.50 13.85 7.65
CA ARG A 99 8.20 12.93 6.75
C ARG A 99 8.20 11.48 7.25
N ALA A 100 8.22 11.27 8.56
CA ALA A 100 8.18 9.93 9.14
C ALA A 100 6.83 9.22 8.91
N TYR A 101 5.77 9.95 8.59
CA TYR A 101 4.42 9.43 8.35
C TYR A 101 4.10 9.25 6.86
N VAL A 102 5.10 9.32 5.99
CA VAL A 102 4.97 9.07 4.55
C VAL A 102 5.77 7.84 4.16
N ARG A 103 5.12 6.88 3.53
CA ARG A 103 5.76 5.65 3.04
C ARG A 103 6.35 5.88 1.66
N LEU A 104 7.64 5.58 1.51
CA LEU A 104 8.41 5.79 0.28
C LEU A 104 8.92 4.46 -0.30
N VAL A 105 9.00 4.41 -1.63
CA VAL A 105 9.67 3.36 -2.40
C VAL A 105 11.17 3.39 -2.07
N ARG A 106 11.70 2.26 -1.61
CA ARG A 106 13.13 2.08 -1.32
C ARG A 106 13.94 1.75 -2.55
N GLU A 107 13.40 0.89 -3.41
CA GLU A 107 13.99 0.50 -4.68
C GLU A 107 12.89 0.02 -5.62
N SER A 108 13.19 0.01 -6.92
CA SER A 108 12.28 -0.46 -7.96
C SER A 108 13.05 -1.20 -9.04
N PHE A 109 12.44 -2.23 -9.63
CA PHE A 109 13.01 -2.97 -10.76
C PHE A 109 11.92 -3.60 -11.62
N GLY A 110 12.23 -3.86 -12.88
CA GLY A 110 11.35 -4.56 -13.81
C GLY A 110 11.37 -6.07 -13.61
N ILE A 111 10.22 -6.70 -13.82
CA ILE A 111 10.04 -8.15 -13.86
C ILE A 111 9.41 -8.51 -15.21
N GLN A 112 10.07 -9.37 -15.98
CA GLN A 112 9.53 -9.82 -17.25
C GLN A 112 8.36 -10.79 -17.02
N GLY A 113 7.15 -10.38 -17.43
CA GLY A 113 5.97 -11.24 -17.50
C GLY A 113 5.70 -11.72 -18.92
N ALA A 114 4.66 -12.56 -19.06
CA ALA A 114 4.27 -13.16 -20.34
C ALA A 114 3.73 -12.13 -21.36
N LEU A 115 3.08 -11.07 -20.88
CA LEU A 115 2.44 -10.04 -21.72
C LEU A 115 3.17 -8.69 -21.69
N GLY A 116 4.25 -8.58 -20.93
CA GLY A 116 5.00 -7.35 -20.77
C GLY A 116 5.79 -7.32 -19.48
N GLU A 117 6.52 -6.24 -19.30
CA GLU A 117 7.24 -5.95 -18.06
C GLU A 117 6.27 -5.47 -16.97
N HIS A 118 6.49 -5.93 -15.75
CA HIS A 118 5.81 -5.48 -14.54
C HIS A 118 6.81 -4.69 -13.71
N LEU A 119 6.44 -3.50 -13.22
CA LEU A 119 7.30 -2.77 -12.29
C LEU A 119 7.08 -3.31 -10.87
N CYS A 120 8.16 -3.62 -10.17
CA CYS A 120 8.12 -4.06 -8.78
C CYS A 120 8.70 -2.95 -7.91
N LEU A 121 7.89 -2.47 -6.97
CA LEU A 121 8.26 -1.45 -6.00
C LEU A 121 8.50 -2.11 -4.65
N VAL A 122 9.64 -1.83 -4.04
CA VAL A 122 10.02 -2.40 -2.75
C VAL A 122 9.87 -1.34 -1.66
N PHE A 123 9.18 -1.71 -0.59
CA PHE A 123 8.92 -0.87 0.56
C PHE A 123 9.41 -1.50 1.86
N GLU A 124 9.55 -0.67 2.90
CA GLU A 124 9.55 -1.18 4.27
C GLU A 124 8.26 -1.94 4.55
N PRO A 125 8.34 -3.07 5.26
CA PRO A 125 7.14 -3.78 5.65
C PRO A 125 6.37 -2.98 6.70
N LEU A 126 5.09 -2.79 6.43
CA LEU A 126 4.11 -2.27 7.38
C LEU A 126 3.09 -3.38 7.71
N ARG A 127 2.42 -3.21 8.83
CA ARG A 127 1.34 -4.06 9.34
C ARG A 127 0.07 -3.87 8.51
N GLU A 128 -1.04 -4.28 9.09
CA GLU A 128 -2.39 -4.01 8.63
C GLU A 128 -2.72 -2.50 8.49
N PRO A 129 -3.71 -2.16 7.64
CA PRO A 129 -4.35 -0.85 7.66
C PRO A 129 -4.94 -0.49 9.04
N LEU A 130 -4.93 0.79 9.37
CA LEU A 130 -5.38 1.35 10.64
C LEU A 130 -6.82 0.93 10.98
N TRP A 131 -7.69 0.80 9.99
CA TRP A 131 -9.08 0.39 10.21
C TRP A 131 -9.21 -1.02 10.80
N LEU A 132 -8.23 -1.91 10.57
CA LEU A 132 -8.23 -3.26 11.12
C LEU A 132 -7.97 -3.27 12.64
N LEU A 133 -7.33 -2.21 13.18
CA LEU A 133 -7.14 -2.03 14.62
C LEU A 133 -8.48 -2.02 15.37
N GLY A 134 -9.52 -1.41 14.79
CA GLY A 134 -10.87 -1.43 15.38
C GLY A 134 -11.38 -2.87 15.59
N LYS A 135 -11.16 -3.75 14.61
CA LYS A 135 -11.54 -5.16 14.74
C LYS A 135 -10.75 -5.87 15.84
N HIS A 136 -9.45 -5.61 15.97
CA HIS A 136 -8.64 -6.16 17.05
C HIS A 136 -9.07 -5.67 18.45
N LEU A 137 -9.69 -4.49 18.53
CA LEU A 137 -10.29 -3.93 19.74
C LEU A 137 -11.75 -4.37 19.96
N GLY A 138 -12.31 -5.18 19.06
CA GLY A 138 -13.70 -5.63 19.13
C GLY A 138 -14.73 -4.54 18.84
N SER A 139 -14.34 -3.46 18.15
CA SER A 139 -15.21 -2.33 17.81
C SER A 139 -15.54 -2.28 16.31
N ASN A 140 -16.69 -1.69 15.98
CA ASN A 140 -17.03 -1.35 14.60
C ASN A 140 -16.33 -0.02 14.25
N GLY A 141 -15.19 -0.11 13.57
CA GLY A 141 -14.29 1.03 13.33
C GLY A 141 -13.33 1.30 14.49
N VAL A 142 -12.43 2.27 14.31
CA VAL A 142 -11.44 2.64 15.33
C VAL A 142 -12.08 3.59 16.35
N PRO A 143 -12.04 3.30 17.66
CA PRO A 143 -12.63 4.18 18.67
C PRO A 143 -12.05 5.59 18.61
N PRO A 144 -12.85 6.67 18.77
CA PRO A 144 -12.35 8.04 18.64
C PRO A 144 -11.17 8.39 19.54
N ALA A 145 -11.13 7.83 20.77
CA ALA A 145 -10.01 8.02 21.69
C ALA A 145 -8.69 7.43 21.16
N VAL A 146 -8.76 6.36 20.37
CA VAL A 146 -7.61 5.71 19.71
C VAL A 146 -7.29 6.40 18.39
N LEU A 147 -8.30 6.82 17.63
CA LEU A 147 -8.14 7.44 16.31
C LEU A 147 -7.50 8.82 16.39
N LYS A 148 -7.86 9.65 17.38
CA LYS A 148 -7.37 11.04 17.51
C LYS A 148 -5.84 11.18 17.46
N PRO A 149 -5.04 10.39 18.22
CA PRO A 149 -3.59 10.39 18.08
C PRO A 149 -3.11 10.11 16.66
N PHE A 150 -3.68 9.10 15.97
CA PHE A 150 -3.31 8.78 14.60
C PHE A 150 -3.67 9.90 13.62
N LEU A 151 -4.82 10.56 13.80
CA LEU A 151 -5.20 11.69 12.97
C LEU A 151 -4.22 12.85 13.07
N LYS A 152 -3.67 13.12 14.26
CA LYS A 152 -2.61 14.10 14.42
C LYS A 152 -1.39 13.73 13.57
N LEU A 153 -0.97 12.47 13.58
CA LEU A 153 0.19 12.01 12.81
C LEU A 153 -0.10 12.05 11.29
N LEU A 154 -1.29 11.64 10.87
CA LEU A 154 -1.72 11.71 9.47
C LEU A 154 -1.77 13.15 8.97
N LEU A 155 -2.29 14.08 9.77
CA LEU A 155 -2.29 15.51 9.45
C LEU A 155 -0.86 16.07 9.36
N GLN A 156 0.06 15.64 10.24
CA GLN A 156 1.47 16.02 10.11
C GLN A 156 2.09 15.46 8.81
N GLY A 157 1.74 14.25 8.41
CA GLY A 157 2.15 13.65 7.14
C GLY A 157 1.63 14.42 5.93
N LEU A 158 0.35 14.82 5.96
CA LEU A 158 -0.24 15.65 4.90
C LEU A 158 0.34 17.05 4.86
N ASP A 159 0.56 17.67 6.00
CA ASP A 159 1.22 18.98 6.09
C ASP A 159 2.61 18.94 5.42
N PHE A 160 3.40 17.90 5.70
CA PHE A 160 4.68 17.68 5.01
C PHE A 160 4.53 17.53 3.49
N LEU A 161 3.57 16.71 3.04
CA LEU A 161 3.32 16.48 1.61
C LEU A 161 2.92 17.78 0.92
N HIS A 162 2.04 18.58 1.54
CA HIS A 162 1.47 19.77 0.93
C HIS A 162 2.42 20.97 0.98
N SER A 163 3.00 21.24 2.15
CA SER A 163 3.76 22.46 2.40
C SER A 163 5.20 22.42 1.87
N GLU A 164 5.87 21.27 1.97
CA GLU A 164 7.29 21.14 1.60
C GLU A 164 7.51 20.29 0.35
N CYS A 165 6.71 19.23 0.17
CA CYS A 165 6.84 18.37 -1.00
C CYS A 165 6.01 18.85 -2.20
N HIS A 166 5.02 19.70 -1.96
CA HIS A 166 4.05 20.12 -2.98
C HIS A 166 3.44 18.94 -3.74
N ILE A 167 3.04 17.89 -3.01
CA ILE A 167 2.40 16.69 -3.56
C ILE A 167 1.00 16.59 -2.99
N ILE A 168 0.03 16.29 -3.86
CA ILE A 168 -1.36 15.98 -3.53
C ILE A 168 -1.52 14.47 -3.70
N HIS A 169 -2.06 13.78 -2.69
CA HIS A 169 -2.18 12.32 -2.69
C HIS A 169 -3.31 11.81 -3.60
N THR A 170 -4.43 12.54 -3.66
CA THR A 170 -5.62 12.34 -4.52
C THR A 170 -6.44 11.05 -4.29
N ASP A 171 -5.91 10.05 -3.60
CA ASP A 171 -6.63 8.81 -3.27
C ASP A 171 -6.49 8.41 -1.78
N LEU A 172 -6.78 9.34 -0.86
CA LEU A 172 -6.74 9.00 0.57
C LEU A 172 -7.97 8.16 0.94
N LYS A 173 -7.73 6.95 1.44
CA LYS A 173 -8.74 6.01 1.92
C LYS A 173 -8.22 5.23 3.11
N ALA A 174 -9.12 4.56 3.84
CA ALA A 174 -8.76 3.82 5.05
C ALA A 174 -7.65 2.78 4.80
N ASP A 175 -7.64 2.12 3.64
CA ASP A 175 -6.62 1.13 3.26
C ASP A 175 -5.21 1.71 3.08
N ASN A 176 -5.11 3.02 2.83
CA ASN A 176 -3.86 3.72 2.56
C ASN A 176 -3.19 4.24 3.84
N PHE A 177 -3.78 4.00 5.02
CA PHE A 177 -3.19 4.33 6.31
C PHE A 177 -2.69 3.05 6.99
N LEU A 178 -1.39 2.77 6.85
CA LEU A 178 -0.80 1.51 7.32
C LEU A 178 -0.08 1.72 8.65
N LEU A 179 -0.18 0.74 9.55
CA LEU A 179 0.52 0.76 10.83
C LEU A 179 1.96 0.21 10.70
N GLY A 180 2.89 0.75 11.47
CA GLY A 180 4.22 0.17 11.64
C GLY A 180 4.20 -1.08 12.51
N PHE A 181 5.19 -1.97 12.31
CA PHE A 181 5.43 -3.08 13.24
C PHE A 181 5.97 -2.56 14.57
N GLU A 182 5.36 -3.01 15.65
CA GLU A 182 5.74 -2.69 17.02
C GLU A 182 6.85 -3.60 17.58
N ASP A 183 6.99 -4.79 16.98
CA ASP A 183 8.00 -5.77 17.33
C ASP A 183 8.40 -6.55 16.08
N SER A 184 9.69 -6.55 15.73
CA SER A 184 10.23 -7.33 14.61
C SER A 184 9.95 -8.83 14.73
N GLY A 185 9.77 -9.34 15.95
CA GLY A 185 9.39 -10.72 16.22
C GLY A 185 7.97 -11.07 15.77
N VAL A 186 7.07 -10.09 15.56
CA VAL A 186 5.78 -10.35 14.91
C VAL A 186 6.01 -10.80 13.48
N LEU A 187 6.76 -10.02 12.70
CA LEU A 187 6.99 -10.28 11.30
C LEU A 187 7.73 -11.61 11.07
N GLU A 188 8.71 -11.92 11.92
CA GLU A 188 9.41 -13.21 11.91
C GLU A 188 8.44 -14.37 12.17
N SER A 189 7.60 -14.28 13.21
CA SER A 189 6.65 -15.35 13.55
C SER A 189 5.58 -15.54 12.48
N TYR A 190 5.06 -14.44 11.91
CA TYR A 190 4.12 -14.47 10.79
C TYR A 190 4.77 -15.14 9.58
N ALA A 191 5.99 -14.75 9.21
CA ALA A 191 6.68 -15.32 8.07
C ALA A 191 6.87 -16.83 8.21
N ARG A 192 7.31 -17.32 9.38
CA ARG A 192 7.43 -18.75 9.65
C ARG A 192 6.09 -19.48 9.54
N GLN A 193 5.02 -18.88 10.04
CA GLN A 193 3.68 -19.45 9.94
C GLN A 193 3.26 -19.59 8.46
N GLN A 194 3.43 -18.54 7.65
CA GLN A 194 3.07 -18.57 6.23
C GLN A 194 3.95 -19.53 5.42
N GLU A 195 5.23 -19.67 5.76
CA GLU A 195 6.11 -20.67 5.15
C GLU A 195 5.69 -22.10 5.49
N SER A 196 5.25 -22.35 6.73
CA SER A 196 4.78 -23.67 7.16
C SER A 196 3.39 -24.03 6.60
N LYS A 197 2.53 -23.02 6.44
CA LYS A 197 1.14 -23.18 5.99
C LYS A 197 0.73 -21.99 5.11
N PRO A 198 1.11 -22.03 3.82
CA PRO A 198 0.78 -20.97 2.86
C PRO A 198 -0.72 -20.70 2.76
N ALA A 199 -1.05 -19.54 2.19
CA ALA A 199 -2.42 -19.20 1.84
C ALA A 199 -3.00 -20.20 0.81
N ALA A 200 -4.31 -20.43 0.89
CA ALA A 200 -5.01 -21.10 -0.19
C ALA A 200 -4.90 -20.25 -1.46
N PHE A 201 -4.89 -20.92 -2.62
CA PHE A 201 -4.85 -20.27 -3.91
C PHE A 201 -5.72 -21.03 -4.91
N TRP A 202 -6.13 -20.34 -5.96
CA TRP A 202 -6.71 -20.96 -7.15
C TRP A 202 -5.69 -20.92 -8.27
N ASP A 203 -5.61 -22.00 -9.03
CA ASP A 203 -4.79 -22.03 -10.24
C ASP A 203 -5.69 -21.91 -11.46
N ASP A 204 -5.48 -20.86 -12.25
CA ASP A 204 -6.16 -20.66 -13.53
C ASP A 204 -5.13 -20.81 -14.66
N GLY A 205 -5.03 -22.02 -15.21
CA GLY A 205 -4.12 -22.32 -16.32
C GLY A 205 -2.64 -22.04 -16.02
N GLY A 206 -2.18 -22.29 -14.80
CA GLY A 206 -0.81 -22.01 -14.36
C GLY A 206 -0.58 -20.59 -13.83
N ARG A 207 -1.64 -19.82 -13.62
CA ARG A 207 -1.62 -18.49 -12.97
C ARG A 207 -2.28 -18.58 -11.58
N PRO A 208 -1.48 -18.75 -10.52
CA PRO A 208 -2.04 -18.89 -9.19
C PRO A 208 -2.47 -17.54 -8.62
N VAL A 209 -3.65 -17.51 -8.02
CA VAL A 209 -4.20 -16.36 -7.30
C VAL A 209 -4.31 -16.74 -5.83
N PHE A 210 -3.43 -16.20 -4.99
CA PHE A 210 -3.41 -16.48 -3.55
C PHE A 210 -4.39 -15.59 -2.78
N GLN A 211 -4.95 -16.12 -1.68
CA GLN A 211 -5.70 -15.32 -0.70
C GLN A 211 -4.82 -14.25 -0.07
N SER A 212 -5.34 -13.04 0.12
CA SER A 212 -4.63 -12.01 0.88
C SER A 212 -4.69 -12.33 2.39
N ARG A 213 -3.55 -12.20 3.08
CA ARG A 213 -3.45 -12.36 4.55
C ARG A 213 -2.81 -11.14 5.20
N PRO A 214 -3.49 -9.98 5.24
CA PRO A 214 -2.96 -8.74 5.84
C PRO A 214 -2.95 -8.76 7.38
N ASP A 215 -3.58 -9.74 8.03
CA ASP A 215 -3.67 -9.83 9.49
C ASP A 215 -2.41 -10.49 10.08
N PHE A 216 -1.64 -9.70 10.84
CA PHE A 216 -0.42 -10.14 11.53
C PHE A 216 -0.66 -10.63 12.97
N GLY A 217 -1.92 -10.77 13.37
CA GLY A 217 -2.34 -11.18 14.71
C GLY A 217 -2.35 -10.03 15.72
N HIS A 218 -2.65 -10.33 16.98
CA HIS A 218 -2.74 -9.32 18.04
C HIS A 218 -1.44 -8.55 18.26
N LEU A 219 -1.57 -7.26 18.60
CA LEU A 219 -0.46 -6.40 18.98
C LEU A 219 0.27 -6.98 20.20
N ARG A 220 1.61 -7.02 20.14
CA ARG A 220 2.47 -7.46 21.25
C ARG A 220 2.93 -6.32 22.15
N LYS A 221 3.16 -5.14 21.56
CA LYS A 221 3.72 -3.95 22.24
C LYS A 221 3.09 -2.67 21.72
N GLY A 222 2.05 -2.12 22.35
CA GLY A 222 1.47 -0.85 21.90
C GLY A 222 1.19 -0.82 20.38
N VAL A 223 1.24 0.36 19.77
CA VAL A 223 1.00 0.56 18.33
C VAL A 223 2.23 1.18 17.67
N GLY A 224 2.54 0.74 16.45
CA GLY A 224 3.55 1.40 15.62
C GLY A 224 3.05 2.74 15.06
N LEU A 225 3.96 3.48 14.43
CA LEU A 225 3.62 4.73 13.75
C LEU A 225 2.74 4.45 12.53
N VAL A 226 1.72 5.28 12.31
CA VAL A 226 0.93 5.24 11.07
C VAL A 226 1.69 5.93 9.94
N GLN A 227 1.59 5.38 8.73
CA GLN A 227 2.13 6.00 7.52
C GLN A 227 1.07 6.06 6.42
N ILE A 228 1.04 7.18 5.71
CA ILE A 228 0.33 7.37 4.44
C ILE A 228 1.08 6.58 3.37
N SER A 229 0.36 5.74 2.64
CA SER A 229 0.89 4.82 1.64
C SER A 229 0.08 4.93 0.35
N ASP A 230 0.64 4.37 -0.72
CA ASP A 230 0.04 4.27 -2.06
C ASP A 230 -0.07 5.61 -2.82
N PHE A 231 1.06 6.01 -3.41
CA PHE A 231 1.18 7.26 -4.14
C PHE A 231 0.95 7.08 -5.66
N SER A 232 0.29 6.00 -6.09
CA SER A 232 0.12 5.71 -7.52
C SER A 232 -0.78 6.70 -8.26
N ALA A 233 -1.62 7.43 -7.53
CA ALA A 233 -2.48 8.49 -8.07
C ALA A 233 -2.01 9.91 -7.70
N ALA A 234 -0.91 10.02 -6.95
CA ALA A 234 -0.43 11.28 -6.43
C ALA A 234 0.11 12.18 -7.56
N VAL A 235 0.01 13.49 -7.38
CA VAL A 235 0.43 14.50 -8.37
C VAL A 235 1.16 15.65 -7.71
N PHE A 236 2.00 16.36 -8.47
CA PHE A 236 2.60 17.62 -8.03
C PHE A 236 1.53 18.72 -7.99
N GLY A 237 1.43 19.43 -6.86
CA GLY A 237 0.49 20.53 -6.64
C GLY A 237 1.04 21.91 -7.02
N ASN A 238 2.36 22.10 -7.09
CA ASN A 238 3.01 23.35 -7.49
C ASN A 238 3.06 23.52 -9.02
N VAL A 239 1.90 23.39 -9.66
CA VAL A 239 1.75 23.47 -11.12
C VAL A 239 1.19 24.83 -11.55
N PRO A 240 1.56 25.36 -12.74
CA PRO A 240 1.06 26.66 -13.22
C PRO A 240 -0.45 26.71 -13.45
N LYS A 241 -1.06 25.56 -13.74
CA LYS A 241 -2.50 25.40 -13.91
C LYS A 241 -3.00 24.37 -12.90
N PRO A 242 -4.02 24.70 -12.09
CA PRO A 242 -4.66 23.73 -11.22
C PRO A 242 -5.14 22.49 -11.97
N HIS A 243 -5.15 21.35 -11.28
CA HIS A 243 -5.62 20.10 -11.84
C HIS A 243 -7.14 20.12 -12.02
N ASN A 244 -7.62 19.41 -13.04
CA ASN A 244 -9.03 19.30 -13.39
C ASN A 244 -9.42 17.90 -13.91
N HIS A 245 -8.54 16.91 -13.73
CA HIS A 245 -8.80 15.53 -14.10
C HIS A 245 -9.52 14.79 -12.97
N ASP A 246 -10.03 13.62 -13.30
CA ASP A 246 -10.78 12.79 -12.36
C ASP A 246 -9.84 12.13 -11.35
N ILE A 247 -10.16 12.34 -10.08
CA ILE A 247 -9.52 11.72 -8.92
C ILE A 247 -10.62 11.25 -7.97
N GLN A 248 -10.25 10.40 -7.01
CA GLN A 248 -11.12 9.91 -5.94
C GLN A 248 -12.31 9.08 -6.44
N PRO A 249 -12.62 7.95 -5.80
CA PRO A 249 -13.85 7.22 -6.11
C PRO A 249 -15.09 8.06 -5.77
N GLN A 250 -16.15 7.94 -6.57
CA GLN A 250 -17.35 8.78 -6.50
C GLN A 250 -17.97 8.94 -5.08
N PRO A 251 -18.06 7.91 -4.22
CA PRO A 251 -18.64 8.06 -2.88
C PRO A 251 -17.85 9.00 -1.95
N PHE A 252 -16.55 9.17 -2.21
CA PHE A 252 -15.63 9.93 -1.36
C PHE A 252 -15.06 11.17 -2.07
N CYS A 253 -15.58 11.46 -3.28
CA CYS A 253 -15.10 12.52 -4.15
C CYS A 253 -15.40 13.91 -3.57
N ALA A 254 -14.40 14.79 -3.62
CA ALA A 254 -14.53 16.18 -3.18
C ALA A 254 -15.50 16.94 -4.09
N PRO A 255 -16.28 17.89 -3.56
CA PRO A 255 -17.28 18.62 -4.34
C PRO A 255 -16.69 19.30 -5.58
N GLU A 256 -15.48 19.88 -5.47
CA GLU A 256 -14.80 20.51 -6.60
C GLU A 256 -14.49 19.50 -7.73
N VAL A 257 -14.10 18.27 -7.38
CA VAL A 257 -13.83 17.20 -8.35
C VAL A 257 -15.13 16.70 -8.97
N LEU A 258 -16.17 16.48 -8.15
CA LEU A 258 -17.49 16.05 -8.59
C LEU A 258 -18.12 17.03 -9.59
N LEU A 259 -17.94 18.34 -9.34
CA LEU A 259 -18.42 19.41 -10.20
C LEU A 259 -17.53 19.68 -11.42
N LYS A 260 -16.47 18.88 -11.63
CA LYS A 260 -15.47 19.06 -12.69
C LYS A 260 -14.82 20.45 -12.65
N ALA A 261 -14.76 21.05 -11.47
CA ALA A 261 -14.00 22.27 -11.22
C ALA A 261 -12.51 21.94 -11.05
N THR A 262 -11.69 22.98 -11.05
CA THR A 262 -10.28 22.85 -10.68
C THR A 262 -10.13 22.54 -9.20
N TRP A 263 -9.15 21.71 -8.84
CA TRP A 263 -8.87 21.29 -7.47
C TRP A 263 -7.38 21.39 -7.11
N THR A 264 -7.10 21.38 -5.81
CA THR A 264 -5.75 21.50 -5.23
C THR A 264 -5.62 20.62 -3.98
N TYR A 265 -4.71 20.95 -3.07
CA TYR A 265 -4.44 20.27 -1.80
C TYR A 265 -5.68 20.01 -0.93
N SER A 266 -6.73 20.85 -1.03
CA SER A 266 -7.99 20.68 -0.28
C SER A 266 -8.69 19.34 -0.53
N ALA A 267 -8.49 18.75 -1.70
CA ALA A 267 -9.08 17.47 -2.07
C ALA A 267 -8.66 16.34 -1.11
N ASP A 268 -7.41 16.33 -0.66
CA ASP A 268 -6.91 15.36 0.33
C ASP A 268 -7.55 15.58 1.71
N ILE A 269 -7.75 16.82 2.12
CA ILE A 269 -8.39 17.15 3.41
C ILE A 269 -9.85 16.69 3.41
N TRP A 270 -10.55 16.85 2.28
CA TRP A 270 -11.88 16.29 2.11
C TRP A 270 -11.88 14.76 2.29
N ASN A 271 -11.00 14.04 1.57
CA ASN A 271 -10.92 12.59 1.70
C ASN A 271 -10.59 12.15 3.13
N LEU A 272 -9.65 12.81 3.80
CA LEU A 272 -9.35 12.50 5.20
C LEU A 272 -10.61 12.67 6.07
N GLY A 273 -11.39 13.72 5.85
CA GLY A 273 -12.68 13.92 6.51
C GLY A 273 -13.65 12.75 6.28
N THR A 274 -13.77 12.28 5.03
CA THR A 274 -14.63 11.13 4.70
C THR A 274 -14.16 9.81 5.34
N VAL A 275 -12.85 9.60 5.49
CA VAL A 275 -12.30 8.39 6.13
C VAL A 275 -12.53 8.40 7.65
N VAL A 276 -12.52 9.58 8.27
CA VAL A 276 -12.75 9.73 9.72
C VAL A 276 -14.22 9.54 10.08
N TRP A 277 -15.13 9.90 9.18
CA TRP A 277 -16.57 9.84 9.38
C TRP A 277 -17.26 8.97 8.30
N PRO A 278 -16.99 7.65 8.29
CA PRO A 278 -17.57 6.73 7.32
C PRO A 278 -19.06 6.47 7.55
#